data_AF-A0A6J6NDX5-F1
#
_entry.id   AF-A0A6J6NDX5-F1
#
_cell.length_a   1.000
_cell.length_b   1.000
_cell.length_c   1.000
_cell.angle_alpha   90.00
_cell.angle_beta   90.00
_cell.angle_gamma   90.00
#
_symmetry.space_group_name_H-M   'P 1'
#
loop_
_entity.id
_entity.type
_entity.pdbx_description
1 polymer ?
#
loop_
_entity_poly.entity_id
_entity_poly.type
_entity_poly.pdbx_seq_one_letter_code
_entity_poly.pdbx_strand_id
1 'polypeptide(L)'
;MAAIEQCFVEGIPVLAYNAAYDFTILHYEALRYGVPALNFGTVIDPLVIDKTIDKYRKGKRTLIAAAERYGVSLDNAHTAKDDAIAAGHVGLAMLRYFLGQDKPVVKFPDSAQELHDMQAKWADEIEASYAKWRQQDVPDYKPQFGWPVKELA
;
A
#
# COMPACT_ATOMS: atom_id res chain seq x y z
N MET A 1 7.80 2.57 16.39
CA MET A 1 6.88 3.64 15.97
C MET A 1 7.59 4.98 15.84
N ALA A 2 8.42 5.39 16.81
CA ALA A 2 9.16 6.66 16.78
C ALA A 2 9.85 7.04 15.46
N ALA A 3 10.50 6.10 14.76
CA ALA A 3 11.13 6.39 13.47
C ALA A 3 10.11 6.75 12.36
N ILE A 4 8.96 6.07 12.32
CA ILE A 4 7.89 6.34 11.36
C ILE A 4 7.21 7.69 11.68
N GLU A 5 6.96 7.92 12.97
CA GLU A 5 6.47 9.20 13.50
C GLU A 5 7.38 10.37 13.10
N GLN A 6 8.70 10.21 13.25
CA GLN A 6 9.67 11.23 12.89
C GLN A 6 9.61 11.56 11.39
N CYS A 7 9.52 10.54 10.52
CA CYS A 7 9.32 10.77 9.09
C CYS A 7 8.09 11.63 8.82
N PHE A 8 6.95 11.33 9.47
CA PHE A 8 5.73 12.11 9.29
C PHE A 8 5.86 13.54 9.80
N VAL A 9 6.51 13.76 10.95
CA VAL A 9 6.79 15.10 11.49
C VAL A 9 7.67 15.92 10.54
N GLU A 10 8.63 15.27 9.87
CA GLU A 10 9.51 15.90 8.88
C GLU A 10 8.86 16.05 7.49
N GLY A 11 7.61 15.60 7.31
CA GLY A 11 6.93 15.64 6.02
C GLY A 11 7.49 14.63 5.00
N ILE A 12 8.21 13.61 5.45
CA ILE A 12 8.77 12.54 4.62
C ILE A 12 7.71 11.45 4.45
N PRO A 13 7.26 11.15 3.22
CA PRO A 13 6.29 10.08 2.99
C PRO A 13 6.85 8.71 3.37
N VAL A 14 6.02 7.88 4.00
CA VAL A 14 6.37 6.51 4.38
C VAL A 14 5.76 5.54 3.38
N LEU A 15 6.60 4.69 2.79
CA LEU A 15 6.18 3.69 1.82
C LEU A 15 6.13 2.31 2.46
N ALA A 16 5.00 1.62 2.33
CA ALA A 16 4.82 0.23 2.77
C ALA A 16 4.05 -0.57 1.71
N TYR A 17 4.53 -1.78 1.40
CA TYR A 17 3.86 -2.64 0.42
C TYR A 17 2.70 -3.38 1.10
N ASN A 18 1.45 -3.09 0.71
CA ASN A 18 0.25 -3.49 1.45
C ASN A 18 0.15 -2.80 2.82
N ALA A 19 0.29 -1.47 2.81
CA ALA A 19 0.29 -0.61 4.01
C ALA A 19 -0.90 -0.87 4.94
N ALA A 20 -2.08 -1.20 4.38
CA ALA A 20 -3.26 -1.58 5.14
C ALA A 20 -2.99 -2.66 6.20
N TYR A 21 -2.07 -3.59 5.93
CA TYR A 21 -1.73 -4.66 6.86
C TYR A 21 -0.87 -4.14 8.02
N ASP A 22 0.29 -3.56 7.72
CA ASP A 22 1.26 -3.12 8.72
C ASP A 22 0.68 -2.02 9.62
N PHE A 23 -0.01 -1.05 9.03
CA PHE A 23 -0.55 0.10 9.77
C PHE A 23 -1.71 -0.30 10.67
N THR A 24 -2.54 -1.26 10.25
CA THR A 24 -3.59 -1.83 11.10
C THR A 24 -2.97 -2.57 12.29
N ILE A 25 -1.96 -3.42 12.07
CA ILE A 25 -1.27 -4.12 13.15
C ILE A 25 -0.65 -3.11 14.13
N LEU A 26 0.07 -2.10 13.63
CA LEU A 26 0.68 -1.06 14.46
C LEU A 26 -0.36 -0.31 15.29
N HIS A 27 -1.50 0.04 14.69
CA HIS A 27 -2.59 0.74 15.38
C HIS A 27 -3.16 -0.10 16.53
N TYR A 28 -3.56 -1.33 16.26
CA TYR A 28 -4.21 -2.17 17.27
C TYR A 28 -3.24 -2.71 18.33
N GLU A 29 -1.97 -2.95 17.99
CA GLU A 29 -0.96 -3.30 18.99
C GLU A 29 -0.61 -2.10 19.89
N ALA A 30 -0.65 -0.87 19.35
CA ALA A 30 -0.52 0.33 20.18
C ALA A 30 -1.65 0.41 21.22
N LEU A 31 -2.90 0.19 20.79
CA LEU A 31 -4.06 0.13 21.68
C LEU A 31 -3.93 -0.99 22.72
N ARG A 32 -3.52 -2.20 22.28
CA ARG A 32 -3.35 -3.37 23.15
C ARG A 32 -2.35 -3.13 24.28
N TYR A 33 -1.26 -2.44 23.99
CA TYR A 33 -0.21 -2.14 24.98
C TYR A 33 -0.41 -0.78 25.68
N GLY A 34 -1.50 -0.06 25.39
CA GLY A 34 -1.80 1.23 26.02
C GLY A 34 -0.81 2.34 25.66
N VAL A 35 -0.13 2.22 24.52
CA VAL A 35 0.75 3.28 24.01
C VAL A 35 0.00 4.12 22.97
N PRO A 36 0.36 5.40 22.79
CA PRO A 36 -0.27 6.24 21.78
C PRO A 36 -0.21 5.58 20.39
N ALA A 37 -1.35 5.55 19.71
CA ALA A 37 -1.39 5.12 18.32
C ALA A 37 -0.65 6.13 17.44
N LEU A 38 -0.05 5.62 16.36
CA LEU A 38 0.72 6.42 15.41
C LEU A 38 -0.15 7.51 14.79
N ASN A 39 0.28 8.77 14.88
CA ASN A 39 -0.35 9.85 14.12
C ASN A 39 0.20 9.79 12.68
N PHE A 40 -0.58 9.23 11.77
CA PHE A 40 -0.13 8.99 10.40
C PHE A 40 0.00 10.29 9.60
N GLY A 41 1.09 10.41 8.84
CA GLY A 41 1.25 11.40 7.79
C GLY A 41 1.03 10.78 6.41
N THR A 42 1.77 11.26 5.42
CA THR A 42 1.66 10.80 4.04
C THR A 42 2.18 9.36 3.88
N VAL A 43 1.31 8.44 3.45
CA VAL A 43 1.61 7.03 3.17
C VAL A 43 1.54 6.73 1.67
N ILE A 44 2.47 5.91 1.17
CA ILE A 44 2.48 5.38 -0.20
C ILE A 44 2.43 3.85 -0.15
N ASP A 45 1.50 3.27 -0.90
CA ASP A 45 1.25 1.83 -0.98
C ASP A 45 1.31 1.35 -2.43
N PRO A 46 2.44 0.74 -2.85
CA PRO A 46 2.60 0.23 -4.20
C PRO A 46 1.54 -0.80 -4.62
N LEU A 47 0.96 -1.54 -3.66
CA LEU A 47 -0.06 -2.54 -3.97
C LEU A 47 -1.37 -1.87 -4.44
N VAL A 48 -1.77 -0.78 -3.78
CA VAL A 48 -2.97 -0.01 -4.16
C VAL A 48 -2.75 0.63 -5.53
N ILE A 49 -1.59 1.24 -5.74
CA ILE A 49 -1.23 1.88 -7.01
C ILE A 49 -1.22 0.86 -8.17
N ASP A 50 -0.54 -0.28 -8.01
CA ASP A 50 -0.47 -1.34 -9.04
C ASP A 50 -1.86 -1.95 -9.34
N LYS A 51 -2.72 -2.09 -8.33
CA LYS A 51 -4.10 -2.58 -8.54
C LYS A 51 -4.98 -1.58 -9.26
N THR A 52 -4.76 -0.28 -9.08
CA THR A 52 -5.61 0.75 -9.70
C THR A 52 -5.14 1.09 -11.10
N ILE A 53 -3.85 1.41 -11.27
CA ILE A 53 -3.31 1.86 -12.55
C ILE A 53 -3.26 0.69 -13.56
N ASP A 54 -2.88 -0.50 -13.11
CA ASP A 54 -2.81 -1.70 -13.95
C ASP A 54 -3.84 -2.75 -13.51
N LYS A 55 -5.11 -2.36 -13.49
CA LYS A 55 -6.23 -3.16 -12.96
C LYS A 55 -6.33 -4.57 -13.56
N TYR A 56 -6.11 -4.70 -14.87
CA TYR A 56 -6.28 -5.96 -15.59
C TYR A 56 -4.98 -6.78 -15.73
N ARG A 57 -3.91 -6.39 -15.02
CA ARG A 57 -2.66 -7.17 -14.97
C ARG A 57 -2.90 -8.62 -14.58
N LYS A 58 -2.36 -9.53 -15.38
CA LYS A 58 -2.28 -10.95 -15.06
C LYS A 58 -1.19 -11.23 -14.02
N GLY A 59 -1.42 -12.23 -13.17
CA GLY A 59 -0.43 -12.71 -12.20
C GLY A 59 -0.59 -12.12 -10.80
N LYS A 60 0.28 -12.56 -9.90
CA LYS A 60 0.26 -12.18 -8.48
C LYS A 60 0.81 -10.76 -8.28
N ARG A 61 0.36 -10.12 -7.20
CA ARG A 61 0.84 -8.84 -6.68
C ARG A 61 1.45 -9.00 -5.28
N THR A 62 2.23 -10.07 -5.09
CA THR A 62 3.08 -10.19 -3.91
C THR A 62 4.31 -9.30 -4.11
N LEU A 63 5.01 -8.94 -3.03
CA LEU A 63 6.24 -8.14 -3.11
C LEU A 63 7.26 -8.78 -4.09
N ILE A 64 7.45 -10.10 -4.00
CA ILE A 64 8.32 -10.86 -4.92
C ILE A 64 7.89 -10.72 -6.39
N ALA A 65 6.59 -10.89 -6.68
CA ALA A 65 6.09 -10.78 -8.05
C ALA A 65 6.13 -9.34 -8.59
N ALA A 66 6.01 -8.34 -7.70
CA ALA A 66 6.18 -6.94 -8.06
C ALA A 66 7.66 -6.60 -8.31
N ALA A 67 8.59 -7.13 -7.51
CA ALA A 67 10.02 -6.97 -7.72
C ALA A 67 10.45 -7.53 -9.08
N GLU A 68 10.02 -8.75 -9.42
CA GLU A 68 10.25 -9.33 -10.75
C GLU A 68 9.68 -8.44 -11.87
N ARG A 69 8.44 -7.97 -11.73
CA ARG A 69 7.79 -7.12 -12.74
C ARG A 69 8.53 -5.81 -12.97
N TYR A 70 8.97 -5.15 -11.89
CA TYR A 70 9.56 -3.82 -11.96
C TYR A 70 11.10 -3.86 -12.01
N GLY A 71 11.69 -5.04 -12.22
CA GLY A 71 13.13 -5.20 -12.43
C GLY A 71 13.97 -4.96 -11.19
N VAL A 72 13.44 -5.24 -10.00
CA VAL A 72 14.13 -5.11 -8.72
C VAL A 72 14.67 -6.48 -8.29
N SER A 73 15.98 -6.58 -8.12
CA SER A 73 16.63 -7.78 -7.57
C SER A 73 16.32 -7.90 -6.07
N LEU A 74 15.89 -9.09 -5.65
CA LEU A 74 15.75 -9.42 -4.23
C LEU A 74 16.89 -10.37 -3.85
N ASP A 75 17.90 -9.88 -3.15
CA ASP A 75 18.93 -10.74 -2.58
C ASP A 75 18.32 -11.52 -1.42
N ASN A 76 18.21 -12.86 -1.55
CA ASN A 76 17.60 -13.83 -0.62
C ASN A 76 17.18 -13.23 0.74
N ALA A 77 16.03 -12.56 0.74
CA ALA A 77 15.55 -11.69 1.79
C ALA A 77 14.36 -12.36 2.47
N HIS A 78 14.50 -12.70 3.74
CA HIS A 78 13.43 -13.25 4.58
C HIS A 78 13.33 -12.53 5.94
N THR A 79 13.86 -11.31 6.03
CA THR A 79 13.75 -10.48 7.23
C THR A 79 12.88 -9.26 6.95
N ALA A 80 12.19 -8.76 7.97
CA ALA A 80 11.37 -7.55 7.86
C ALA A 80 12.18 -6.32 7.37
N LYS A 81 13.47 -6.26 7.69
CA LYS A 81 14.37 -5.21 7.21
C LYS A 81 14.57 -5.30 5.70
N ASP A 82 14.87 -6.49 5.19
CA ASP A 82 15.13 -6.69 3.77
C ASP A 82 13.84 -6.50 2.96
N ASP A 83 12.70 -6.93 3.48
CA ASP A 83 11.38 -6.70 2.89
C ASP A 83 11.03 -5.21 2.83
N ALA A 84 11.37 -4.42 3.86
CA ALA A 84 11.15 -2.97 3.86
C ALA A 84 12.02 -2.26 2.81
N ILE A 85 13.29 -2.65 2.65
CA ILE A 85 14.17 -2.13 1.61
C ILE A 85 13.64 -2.50 0.22
N ALA A 86 13.25 -3.76 0.04
CA ALA A 86 12.66 -4.26 -1.19
C ALA A 86 11.37 -3.50 -1.55
N ALA A 87 10.47 -3.27 -0.59
CA ALA A 87 9.26 -2.49 -0.79
C ALA A 87 9.57 -1.07 -1.29
N GLY A 88 10.55 -0.40 -0.69
CA GLY A 88 11.03 0.91 -1.13
C GLY A 88 11.55 0.91 -2.57
N HIS A 89 12.42 -0.04 -2.92
CA HIS A 89 12.95 -0.18 -4.28
C HIS A 89 11.86 -0.49 -5.31
N VAL A 90 10.96 -1.42 -4.98
CA VAL A 90 9.80 -1.79 -5.83
C VAL A 90 8.90 -0.59 -6.04
N GLY A 91 8.56 0.14 -4.99
CA GLY A 91 7.77 1.36 -5.06
C GLY A 91 8.41 2.38 -6.00
N LEU A 92 9.68 2.71 -5.80
CA LEU A 92 10.38 3.67 -6.66
C LEU A 92 10.45 3.22 -8.12
N ALA A 93 10.78 1.96 -8.38
CA ALA A 93 10.83 1.40 -9.73
C ALA A 93 9.46 1.43 -10.42
N MET A 94 8.40 1.09 -9.69
CA MET A 94 7.02 1.14 -10.18
C MET A 94 6.59 2.58 -10.53
N LEU A 95 6.87 3.56 -9.65
CA LEU A 95 6.53 4.96 -9.93
C LEU A 95 7.28 5.47 -11.17
N ARG A 96 8.57 5.14 -11.33
CA ARG A 96 9.35 5.46 -12.53
C ARG A 96 8.78 4.78 -13.78
N TYR A 97 8.39 3.51 -13.66
CA TYR A 97 7.77 2.77 -14.77
C TYR A 97 6.50 3.45 -15.26
N PHE A 98 5.62 3.91 -14.35
CA PHE A 98 4.40 4.61 -14.76
C PHE A 98 4.65 6.02 -15.29
N LEU A 99 5.61 6.76 -14.73
CA LEU A 99 6.01 8.08 -15.23
C LEU A 99 6.62 8.03 -16.64
N GLY A 100 7.30 6.93 -16.98
CA GLY A 100 7.93 6.74 -18.29
C GLY A 100 6.97 6.32 -19.41
N GLN A 101 5.66 6.17 -19.15
CA GLN A 101 4.70 5.79 -20.19
C GLN A 101 4.22 7.01 -20.97
N ASP A 102 4.28 6.94 -22.31
CA ASP A 102 3.83 8.02 -23.21
C ASP A 102 2.33 8.38 -23.06
N LYS A 103 1.52 7.45 -22.54
CA LYS A 103 0.08 7.61 -22.32
C LYS A 103 -0.31 7.03 -20.96
N PRO A 104 -0.13 7.76 -19.86
CA PRO A 104 -0.46 7.24 -18.54
C PRO A 104 -1.98 7.03 -18.42
N VAL A 105 -2.38 5.88 -17.87
CA VAL A 105 -3.80 5.52 -17.67
C VAL A 105 -4.49 6.49 -16.69
N VAL A 106 -3.72 7.05 -15.75
CA VAL A 106 -4.15 8.05 -14.77
C VAL A 106 -3.09 9.15 -14.73
N LYS A 107 -3.48 10.42 -14.69
CA LYS A 107 -2.54 11.52 -14.46
C LYS A 107 -1.80 11.24 -13.14
N PHE A 108 -0.48 11.22 -13.18
CA PHE A 108 0.30 11.06 -11.96
C PHE A 108 0.09 12.28 -11.06
N PRO A 109 -0.15 12.09 -9.74
CA PRO A 109 -0.39 13.19 -8.83
C PRO A 109 0.80 14.14 -8.73
N ASP A 110 0.51 15.41 -8.46
CA ASP A 110 1.49 16.49 -8.42
C ASP A 110 2.22 16.54 -7.06
N SER A 111 1.77 15.76 -6.06
CA SER A 111 2.43 15.62 -4.75
C SER A 111 2.22 14.24 -4.11
N ALA A 112 3.06 13.90 -3.13
CA ALA A 112 2.89 12.68 -2.34
C ALA A 112 1.60 12.70 -1.50
N GLN A 113 1.17 13.87 -1.02
CA GLN A 113 -0.08 14.02 -0.28
C GLN A 113 -1.29 13.74 -1.18
N GLU A 114 -1.29 14.27 -2.40
CA GLU A 114 -2.36 13.97 -3.36
C GLU A 114 -2.40 12.47 -3.69
N LEU A 115 -1.24 11.83 -3.87
CA LEU A 115 -1.16 10.38 -4.06
C LEU A 115 -1.74 9.62 -2.86
N HIS A 116 -1.46 10.06 -1.64
CA HIS A 116 -2.04 9.49 -0.43
C HIS A 116 -3.58 9.59 -0.44
N ASP A 117 -4.12 10.77 -0.69
CA ASP A 117 -5.57 11.01 -0.69
C ASP A 117 -6.28 10.22 -1.79
N MET A 118 -5.62 10.04 -2.95
CA MET A 118 -6.13 9.19 -4.04
C MET A 118 -6.12 7.71 -3.66
N GLN A 119 -5.06 7.23 -2.99
CA GLN A 119 -4.95 5.84 -2.56
C GLN A 119 -6.03 5.45 -1.55
N ALA A 120 -6.45 6.35 -0.66
CA ALA A 120 -7.56 6.08 0.25
C ALA A 120 -8.85 5.72 -0.52
N LYS A 121 -9.19 6.51 -1.54
CA LYS A 121 -10.37 6.27 -2.41
C LYS A 121 -10.22 4.99 -3.21
N TRP A 122 -9.03 4.76 -3.78
CA TRP A 122 -8.73 3.56 -4.55
C TRP A 122 -8.80 2.29 -3.71
N ALA A 123 -8.34 2.34 -2.45
CA ALA A 123 -8.42 1.20 -1.54
C ALA A 123 -9.88 0.80 -1.30
N ASP A 124 -10.78 1.77 -1.09
CA ASP A 124 -12.21 1.50 -0.94
C ASP A 124 -12.84 0.94 -2.22
N GLU A 125 -12.47 1.46 -3.39
CA GLU A 125 -12.94 0.92 -4.68
C GLU A 125 -12.47 -0.52 -4.92
N ILE A 126 -11.21 -0.81 -4.56
CA ILE A 126 -10.62 -2.15 -4.63
C ILE A 126 -11.38 -3.10 -3.70
N GLU A 127 -11.61 -2.71 -2.44
CA GLU A 127 -12.34 -3.51 -1.46
C GLU A 127 -13.78 -3.76 -1.90
N ALA A 128 -14.48 -2.73 -2.38
CA ALA A 128 -15.85 -2.87 -2.90
C ALA A 128 -15.92 -3.82 -4.11
N SER A 129 -14.95 -3.73 -5.04
CA SER A 129 -14.86 -4.63 -6.18
C SER A 129 -14.54 -6.06 -5.75
N TYR A 130 -13.65 -6.24 -4.78
CA TYR A 130 -13.28 -7.53 -4.24
C TYR A 130 -14.45 -8.19 -3.50
N ALA A 131 -15.19 -7.41 -2.71
CA ALA A 131 -16.37 -7.88 -1.99
C ALA A 131 -17.45 -8.39 -2.95
N LYS A 132 -17.78 -7.64 -4.00
CA LYS A 132 -18.74 -8.08 -5.04
C LYS A 132 -18.32 -9.39 -5.69
N TRP A 133 -17.02 -9.58 -5.93
CA TRP A 133 -16.51 -10.84 -6.47
C TRP A 133 -16.59 -11.97 -5.44
N ARG A 134 -16.17 -11.75 -4.19
CA ARG A 134 -16.23 -12.75 -3.12
C ARG A 134 -17.65 -13.16 -2.75
N GLN A 135 -18.61 -12.25 -2.83
CA GLN A 135 -20.02 -12.52 -2.53
C GLN A 135 -20.68 -13.47 -3.54
N GLN A 136 -20.06 -13.72 -4.70
CA GLN A 136 -20.52 -14.77 -5.63
C GLN A 136 -20.36 -16.17 -5.02
N ASP A 137 -19.27 -16.38 -4.27
CA ASP A 137 -18.95 -17.68 -3.65
C ASP A 137 -19.27 -17.70 -2.14
N VAL A 138 -19.27 -16.55 -1.48
CA VAL A 138 -19.46 -16.38 -0.03
C VAL A 138 -20.44 -15.22 0.22
N PRO A 139 -21.77 -15.45 0.17
CA PRO A 139 -22.77 -14.39 0.21
C PRO A 139 -22.70 -13.46 1.43
N ASP A 140 -22.30 -14.01 2.59
CA ASP A 140 -22.19 -13.26 3.85
C ASP A 140 -20.85 -12.51 4.00
N TYR A 141 -20.00 -12.49 2.97
CA TYR A 141 -18.75 -11.73 3.00
C TYR A 141 -19.03 -10.24 3.21
N LYS A 142 -18.44 -9.69 4.28
CA LYS A 142 -18.50 -8.27 4.60
C LYS A 142 -17.19 -7.59 4.20
N PRO A 143 -17.24 -6.53 3.37
CA PRO A 143 -16.05 -5.75 3.04
C PRO A 143 -15.44 -5.14 4.31
N GLN A 144 -14.12 -5.05 4.33
CA GLN A 144 -13.37 -4.36 5.38
C GLN A 144 -12.71 -3.11 4.79
N PHE A 145 -13.40 -1.98 4.93
CA PHE A 145 -12.92 -0.69 4.49
C PHE A 145 -11.88 -0.11 5.45
N GLY A 146 -11.23 0.96 5.00
CA GLY A 146 -10.21 1.66 5.74
C GLY A 146 -8.81 1.45 5.15
N TRP A 147 -8.13 2.57 4.92
CA TRP A 147 -6.73 2.65 4.54
C TRP A 147 -6.17 4.00 5.03
N PRO A 148 -4.94 4.05 5.57
CA PRO A 148 -4.01 2.93 5.73
C PRO A 148 -4.33 2.03 6.94
N VAL A 149 -5.31 2.37 7.78
CA VAL A 149 -5.78 1.51 8.87
C VAL A 149 -7.16 0.97 8.54
N LYS A 150 -7.33 -0.35 8.60
CA LYS A 150 -8.63 -1.00 8.48
C LYS A 150 -9.38 -0.91 9.79
N GLU A 151 -10.68 -0.65 9.71
CA GLU A 151 -11.58 -0.77 10.86
C GLU A 151 -11.89 -2.25 11.07
N LEU A 152 -11.42 -2.82 12.18
CA LEU A 152 -11.80 -4.16 12.59
C LEU A 152 -13.16 -4.09 13.31
N ALA A 153 -14.16 -4.76 12.74
CA ALA A 153 -15.52 -4.89 13.27
C ALA A 153 -15.62 -5.89 14.42
#